data_AF-A0A445HZZ7-F1
#
_entry.id   AF-A0A445HZZ7-F1
#
_cell.length_a   1.000
_cell.length_b   1.000
_cell.length_c   1.000
_cell.angle_alpha   90.00
_cell.angle_beta   90.00
_cell.angle_gamma   90.00
#
_symmetry.space_group_name_H-M   'P 1'
#
loop_
_entity.id
_entity.type
_entity.pdbx_description
1 polymer ?
#
loop_
_entity_poly.entity_id
_entity_poly.type
_entity_poly.pdbx_seq_one_letter_code
_entity_poly.pdbx_strand_id
1 'polypeptide(L)'
;MASALGSRVESVRNSHLLSFSLNSIRSLSSSSSSAVSSAQNPKTKKSKRRKKNLFDVAQFLPNWGIGYHMAKTHWNEVSYEITKINLYKDGRHGKAWGVAFKNG
;
A
#
# COMPACT_ATOMS: atom_id res chain seq x y z
N MET A 1 48.79 -13.78 -30.74
CA MET A 1 47.60 -13.62 -31.60
C MET A 1 46.65 -12.69 -30.89
N ALA A 2 46.69 -11.40 -31.23
CA ALA A 2 45.83 -10.37 -30.65
C ALA A 2 44.55 -10.24 -31.47
N SER A 3 43.40 -10.12 -30.80
CA SER A 3 42.15 -9.70 -31.42
C SER A 3 41.51 -8.63 -30.55
N ALA A 4 41.50 -7.40 -31.05
CA ALA A 4 40.78 -6.26 -30.51
C ALA A 4 39.73 -5.83 -31.55
N LEU A 5 38.46 -5.74 -31.15
CA LEU A 5 37.33 -5.06 -31.82
C LEU A 5 36.31 -4.79 -30.68
N GLY A 6 35.75 -3.62 -30.40
CA GLY A 6 35.55 -2.41 -31.18
C GLY A 6 34.06 -2.02 -31.08
N SER A 7 33.74 -1.04 -30.22
CA SER A 7 32.57 -0.10 -30.22
C SER A 7 31.12 -0.60 -30.35
N ARG A 8 30.25 -0.18 -29.40
CA ARG A 8 29.26 0.92 -29.58
C ARG A 8 28.36 1.10 -28.34
N VAL A 9 28.31 2.34 -27.86
CA VAL A 9 27.27 2.88 -26.98
C VAL A 9 26.00 3.08 -27.80
N GLU A 10 24.85 2.64 -27.30
CA GLU A 10 23.55 3.09 -27.80
C GLU A 10 22.68 3.44 -26.58
N SER A 11 22.55 4.75 -26.35
CA SER A 11 21.69 5.35 -25.35
C SER A 11 20.33 5.60 -25.99
N VAL A 12 19.32 4.80 -25.63
CA VAL A 12 17.94 5.10 -26.00
C VAL A 12 17.22 5.65 -24.78
N ARG A 13 17.22 6.98 -24.70
CA ARG A 13 16.35 7.77 -23.84
C ARG A 13 14.94 7.73 -24.43
N ASN A 14 13.96 7.23 -23.68
CA ASN A 14 12.55 7.49 -24.00
C ASN A 14 11.81 7.90 -22.72
N SER A 15 12.02 9.15 -22.35
CA SER A 15 11.24 9.86 -21.33
C SER A 15 9.95 10.37 -21.95
N HIS A 16 8.84 9.66 -21.74
CA HIS A 16 7.52 10.15 -22.13
C HIS A 16 7.06 11.20 -21.11
N LEU A 17 7.19 12.45 -21.54
CA LEU A 17 6.72 13.64 -20.87
C LEU A 17 5.18 13.63 -20.79
N LEU A 18 4.70 13.67 -19.56
CA LEU A 18 3.48 14.30 -19.06
C LEU A 18 2.58 14.94 -20.15
N SER A 19 1.44 14.29 -20.44
CA SER A 19 0.30 14.95 -21.07
C SER A 19 -0.86 14.95 -20.07
N PHE A 20 -0.97 16.03 -19.30
CA PHE A 20 -2.15 16.33 -18.50
C PHE A 20 -3.17 17.02 -19.42
N SER A 21 -4.21 16.29 -19.84
CA SER A 21 -5.37 16.88 -20.51
C SER A 21 -6.47 17.15 -19.47
N LEU A 22 -6.60 18.41 -19.08
CA LEU A 22 -7.69 18.91 -18.24
C LEU A 22 -8.80 19.45 -19.17
N ASN A 23 -9.75 18.60 -19.54
CA ASN A 23 -10.90 19.02 -20.31
C ASN A 23 -12.05 19.50 -19.40
N SER A 24 -12.21 20.82 -19.43
CA SER A 24 -13.47 21.55 -19.64
C SER A 24 -14.59 21.46 -18.59
N ILE A 25 -14.72 22.61 -17.91
CA ILE A 25 -15.88 23.13 -17.19
C ILE A 25 -17.15 22.96 -18.03
N ARG A 26 -18.10 22.15 -17.58
CA ARG A 26 -19.44 22.05 -18.18
C ARG A 26 -20.45 22.84 -17.34
N SER A 27 -21.04 23.82 -18.01
CA SER A 27 -22.02 24.79 -17.55
C SER A 27 -23.29 24.15 -16.94
N LEU A 28 -23.84 24.90 -15.99
CA LEU A 28 -25.06 24.69 -15.23
C LEU A 28 -26.29 24.75 -16.17
N SER A 29 -27.26 23.86 -15.99
CA SER A 29 -28.65 24.06 -16.41
C SER A 29 -29.59 23.31 -15.49
N SER A 30 -30.40 24.09 -14.78
CA SER A 30 -31.52 23.66 -13.95
C SER A 30 -32.68 23.21 -14.84
N SER A 31 -33.24 22.03 -14.56
CA SER A 31 -34.60 21.67 -14.94
C SER A 31 -35.11 20.65 -13.94
N SER A 32 -36.08 21.08 -13.14
CA SER A 32 -36.82 20.31 -12.16
C SER A 32 -37.85 19.40 -12.85
N SER A 33 -37.75 18.10 -12.63
CA SER A 33 -38.89 17.18 -12.77
C SER A 33 -38.85 16.15 -11.63
N SER A 34 -39.96 16.13 -10.90
CA SER A 34 -40.25 15.31 -9.75
C SER A 34 -40.34 13.83 -10.13
N ALA A 35 -39.42 13.03 -9.59
CA ALA A 35 -39.59 11.58 -9.50
C ALA A 35 -39.37 11.17 -8.05
N VAL A 36 -40.40 10.55 -7.49
CA VAL A 36 -40.40 9.96 -6.15
C VAL A 36 -39.29 8.93 -6.06
N SER A 37 -38.36 9.17 -5.16
CA SER A 37 -37.50 8.13 -4.60
C SER A 37 -37.24 8.61 -3.19
N SER A 38 -37.92 7.96 -2.25
CA SER A 38 -37.62 8.06 -0.84
C SER A 38 -36.12 7.88 -0.67
N ALA A 39 -35.42 9.00 -0.50
CA ALA A 39 -34.04 9.03 -0.09
C ALA A 39 -34.00 8.44 1.33
N GLN A 40 -34.02 7.11 1.40
CA GLN A 40 -33.40 6.38 2.47
C GLN A 40 -31.95 6.81 2.41
N ASN A 41 -31.65 7.89 3.13
CA ASN A 41 -30.30 8.20 3.57
C ASN A 41 -29.75 6.87 4.08
N PRO A 42 -28.82 6.20 3.38
CA PRO A 42 -28.20 5.04 3.93
C PRO A 42 -27.39 5.64 5.06
N LYS A 43 -27.97 5.65 6.27
CA LYS A 43 -27.26 5.84 7.52
C LYS A 43 -26.12 4.86 7.37
N THR A 44 -24.96 5.39 6.97
CA THR A 44 -23.77 4.62 6.68
C THR A 44 -23.41 4.09 8.04
N LYS A 45 -23.94 2.89 8.34
CA LYS A 45 -23.64 2.16 9.55
C LYS A 45 -22.13 2.08 9.50
N LYS A 46 -21.45 2.93 10.29
CA LYS A 46 -19.98 2.96 10.37
C LYS A 46 -19.59 1.51 10.56
N SER A 47 -19.09 0.89 9.50
CA SER A 47 -18.78 -0.52 9.54
C SER A 47 -17.75 -0.63 10.65
N LYS A 48 -18.06 -1.43 11.67
CA LYS A 48 -17.23 -1.52 12.88
C LYS A 48 -15.81 -1.83 12.42
N ARG A 49 -14.90 -0.85 12.49
CA ARG A 49 -13.56 -0.95 11.90
C ARG A 49 -12.87 -2.12 12.57
N ARG A 50 -12.67 -3.18 11.79
CA ARG A 50 -12.00 -4.39 12.31
C ARG A 50 -10.54 -4.04 12.60
N LYS A 51 -10.05 -4.49 13.76
CA LYS A 51 -8.64 -4.39 14.11
C LYS A 51 -7.83 -5.17 13.07
N LYS A 52 -6.66 -4.64 12.73
CA LYS A 52 -5.73 -5.25 11.77
C LYS A 52 -4.78 -6.22 12.49
N ASN A 53 -4.35 -7.26 11.78
CA ASN A 53 -3.32 -8.19 12.24
C ASN A 53 -1.92 -7.66 11.87
N LEU A 54 -0.86 -8.24 12.41
CA LEU A 54 0.52 -7.97 12.04
C LEU A 54 0.75 -8.18 10.54
N PHE A 55 0.24 -9.26 9.96
CA PHE A 55 0.40 -9.56 8.53
C PHE A 55 -0.31 -8.55 7.63
N ASP A 56 -1.43 -7.97 8.09
CA ASP A 56 -2.11 -6.90 7.36
C ASP A 56 -1.27 -5.62 7.31
N VAL A 57 -0.38 -5.39 8.29
CA VAL A 57 0.54 -4.25 8.31
C VAL A 57 1.79 -4.59 7.50
N ALA A 58 2.35 -5.78 7.73
CA ALA A 58 3.56 -6.27 7.09
C ALA A 58 3.42 -6.35 5.56
N GLN A 59 2.25 -6.71 5.02
CA GLN A 59 2.03 -6.75 3.57
C GLN A 59 2.22 -5.39 2.87
N PHE A 60 2.11 -4.28 3.61
CA PHE A 60 2.32 -2.93 3.06
C PHE A 60 3.78 -2.51 3.09
N LEU A 61 4.63 -3.26 3.79
CA LEU A 61 6.07 -3.00 3.86
C LEU A 61 6.81 -3.82 2.78
N PRO A 62 7.91 -3.29 2.24
CA PRO A 62 8.81 -4.08 1.40
C PRO A 62 9.26 -5.34 2.13
N ASN A 63 9.39 -6.45 1.40
CA ASN A 63 9.83 -7.73 1.95
C ASN A 63 9.04 -8.20 3.19
N TRP A 64 7.74 -7.87 3.26
CA TRP A 64 6.87 -8.19 4.40
C TRP A 64 7.35 -7.61 5.74
N GLY A 65 8.11 -6.51 5.73
CA GLY A 65 8.58 -5.85 6.94
C GLY A 65 9.70 -6.60 7.69
N ILE A 66 10.40 -7.53 7.04
CA ILE A 66 11.62 -8.13 7.59
C ILE A 66 12.68 -7.02 7.81
N GLY A 67 13.28 -6.98 9.00
CA GLY A 67 14.23 -5.95 9.43
C GLY A 67 13.60 -4.71 10.08
N TYR A 68 12.27 -4.65 10.19
CA TYR A 68 11.58 -3.54 10.84
C TYR A 68 11.18 -3.89 12.28
N HIS A 69 11.25 -2.89 13.15
CA HIS A 69 10.73 -2.98 14.52
C HIS A 69 9.23 -2.76 14.56
N MET A 70 8.52 -3.71 15.16
CA MET A 70 7.10 -3.62 15.44
C MET A 70 6.84 -3.80 16.92
N ALA A 71 5.99 -2.94 17.47
CA ALA A 71 5.53 -3.01 18.84
C ALA A 71 4.00 -2.94 18.86
N LYS A 72 3.42 -3.56 19.89
CA LYS A 72 2.00 -3.37 20.17
C LYS A 72 1.81 -1.98 20.75
N THR A 73 0.71 -1.31 20.42
CA THR A 73 0.49 0.10 20.79
C THR A 73 0.57 0.41 22.30
N HIS A 74 0.36 -0.58 23.18
CA HIS A 74 0.48 -0.40 24.63
C HIS A 74 1.79 -0.93 25.21
N TRP A 75 2.75 -1.33 24.38
CA TRP A 75 4.09 -1.72 24.79
C TRP A 75 5.02 -0.57 24.48
N ASN A 76 5.45 0.15 25.51
CA ASN A 76 6.29 1.34 25.35
C ASN A 76 7.79 0.99 25.35
N GLU A 77 8.16 -0.09 26.03
CA GLU A 77 9.56 -0.44 26.29
C GLU A 77 10.06 -1.60 25.44
N VAL A 78 9.18 -2.29 24.71
CA VAL A 78 9.54 -3.51 23.99
C VAL A 78 9.04 -3.45 22.55
N SER A 79 9.99 -3.56 21.63
CA SER A 79 9.75 -3.74 20.21
C SER A 79 10.35 -5.07 19.75
N TYR A 80 9.83 -5.62 18.67
CA TYR A 80 10.35 -6.83 18.05
C TYR A 80 10.75 -6.54 16.62
N GLU A 81 11.96 -6.90 16.23
CA GLU A 81 12.37 -6.89 14.83
C GLU A 81 11.92 -8.18 14.15
N ILE A 82 11.25 -8.08 13.00
CA ILE A 82 10.85 -9.25 12.23
C ILE A 82 12.06 -9.82 11.50
N THR A 83 12.43 -11.08 11.77
CA THR A 83 13.54 -11.75 11.06
C THR A 83 13.05 -12.75 10.02
N LYS A 84 11.93 -13.42 10.30
CA LYS A 84 11.38 -14.43 9.40
C LYS A 84 9.86 -14.48 9.50
N ILE A 85 9.21 -14.62 8.36
CA ILE A 85 7.76 -14.83 8.27
C ILE A 85 7.49 -16.15 7.52
N ASN A 86 6.52 -16.92 8.00
CA ASN A 86 5.96 -18.06 7.30
C ASN A 86 4.43 -17.90 7.23
N LEU A 87 3.93 -17.64 6.03
CA LEU A 87 2.51 -17.41 5.79
C LEU A 87 1.78 -18.71 5.49
N TYR A 88 0.50 -18.76 5.84
CA TYR A 88 -0.42 -19.76 5.33
C TYR A 88 -0.89 -19.37 3.92
N LYS A 89 -1.69 -20.26 3.30
CA LYS A 89 -2.15 -20.12 1.91
C LYS A 89 -2.81 -18.76 1.61
N ASP A 90 -3.55 -18.22 2.58
CA ASP A 90 -4.33 -16.99 2.39
C ASP A 90 -3.49 -15.70 2.53
N GLY A 91 -2.23 -15.79 2.97
CA GLY A 91 -1.33 -14.65 3.22
C GLY A 91 -1.73 -13.74 4.39
N ARG A 92 -2.93 -13.91 4.97
CA ARG A 92 -3.45 -13.09 6.08
C ARG A 92 -3.03 -13.56 7.47
N HIS A 93 -2.58 -14.81 7.55
CA HIS A 93 -2.20 -15.47 8.78
C HIS A 93 -0.91 -16.24 8.56
N GLY A 94 -0.21 -16.50 9.65
CA GLY A 94 1.06 -17.22 9.60
C GLY A 94 1.74 -17.19 10.95
N LYS A 95 3.03 -17.50 10.89
CA LYS A 95 3.96 -17.43 12.01
C LYS A 95 5.04 -16.41 11.66
N ALA A 96 5.48 -15.65 12.65
CA ALA A 96 6.61 -14.75 12.52
C ALA A 96 7.58 -15.02 13.67
N TRP A 97 8.86 -14.88 13.37
CA TRP A 97 9.95 -14.91 14.34
C TRP A 97 10.65 -13.56 14.33
N GLY A 98 11.20 -13.20 15.47
CA GLY A 98 11.86 -11.92 15.65
C GLY A 98 12.71 -11.86 16.90
N VAL A 99 13.53 -10.82 16.98
CA VAL A 99 14.39 -10.52 18.12
C VAL A 99 13.72 -9.43 18.96
N ALA A 100 13.72 -9.59 20.28
CA ALA A 100 13.18 -8.61 21.20
C ALA A 100 14.21 -7.51 21.49
N PHE A 101 13.80 -6.26 21.34
CA PHE A 101 14.57 -5.08 21.69
C PHE A 101 13.89 -4.39 22.87
N LYS A 102 14.65 -4.16 23.94
CA LYS A 102 14.21 -3.39 25.09
C LYS A 102 14.69 -1.94 24.93
N ASN A 103 13.82 -1.00 25.27
CA ASN A 103 14.01 0.45 25.24
C ASN A 103 13.97 1.12 23.85
N GLY A 104 13.33 0.48 22.87
CA GLY A 104 12.97 1.12 21.59
C GLY A 104 14.18 1.39 20.72
#